data_AF-A0A971D308-F1
#
_entry.id   AF-A0A971D308-F1
#
_cell.length_a   1.000
_cell.length_b   1.000
_cell.length_c   1.000
_cell.angle_alpha   90.00
_cell.angle_beta   90.00
_cell.angle_gamma   90.00
#
_symmetry.space_group_name_H-M   'P 1'
#
loop_
_entity.id
_entity.type
_entity.pdbx_description
1 polymer ?
#
loop_
_entity_poly.entity_id
_entity_poly.type
_entity_poly.pdbx_seq_one_letter_code
_entity_poly.pdbx_strand_id
1 'polypeptide(L)'
;VCELLGIPPILSFGTCTDTGRIMLLVGAIADALGVDTSDLPVVATAPEYMEQKATIDAMAALAFGLYVHVNPVPFVSGAPNLVKLVTEDLPGVTGGKLDVETDAKQAVANMIAHIDAKRAALGI
;
A
#
# COMPACT_ATOMS: atom_id res chain seq x y z
N VAL A 1 19.19 10.62 6.19
CA VAL A 1 18.70 9.53 7.07
C VAL A 1 19.58 8.28 6.93
N CYS A 2 19.67 7.66 5.75
CA CYS A 2 20.45 6.43 5.54
C CYS A 2 21.92 6.52 6.00
N GLU A 3 22.64 7.58 5.62
CA GLU A 3 24.04 7.80 6.04
C GLU A 3 24.18 7.94 7.55
N LEU A 4 23.27 8.67 8.20
CA LEU A 4 23.28 8.88 9.65
C LEU A 4 23.08 7.56 10.43
N LEU A 5 22.24 6.67 9.90
CA LEU A 5 21.91 5.39 10.53
C LEU A 5 22.81 4.23 10.06
N GLY A 6 23.65 4.44 9.03
CA GLY A 6 24.49 3.38 8.45
C GLY A 6 23.70 2.25 7.79
N ILE A 7 22.54 2.54 7.18
CA ILE A 7 21.64 1.55 6.57
C ILE A 7 21.43 1.79 5.08
N PRO A 8 21.10 0.76 4.28
CA PRO A 8 20.73 0.95 2.88
C PRO A 8 19.37 1.66 2.73
N PRO A 9 19.09 2.33 1.59
CA PRO A 9 17.81 2.98 1.33
C PRO A 9 16.66 2.00 1.10
N ILE A 10 16.96 0.73 0.83
CA ILE A 10 15.98 -0.35 0.70
C ILE A 10 16.28 -1.37 1.80
N LEU A 11 15.33 -1.52 2.72
CA LEU A 11 15.45 -2.46 3.83
C LEU A 11 14.70 -3.74 3.48
N SER A 12 15.42 -4.87 3.41
CA SER A 12 14.80 -6.17 3.19
C SER A 12 14.13 -6.66 4.47
N PHE A 13 12.84 -6.97 4.40
CA PHE A 13 12.09 -7.58 5.51
C PHE A 13 12.09 -9.11 5.45
N GLY A 14 12.55 -9.69 4.34
CA GLY A 14 12.64 -11.14 4.14
C GLY A 14 11.73 -11.63 3.02
N THR A 15 10.98 -12.68 3.31
CA THR A 15 10.11 -13.41 2.37
C THR A 15 8.67 -12.86 2.36
N CYS A 16 7.80 -13.36 1.48
CA CYS A 16 6.39 -12.92 1.46
C CYS A 16 5.67 -13.11 2.81
N THR A 17 6.02 -14.14 3.59
CA THR A 17 5.45 -14.32 4.94
C THR A 17 5.89 -13.24 5.93
N ASP A 18 6.99 -12.54 5.64
CA ASP A 18 7.47 -11.44 6.47
C ASP A 18 6.77 -10.10 6.18
N THR A 19 5.82 -10.04 5.22
CA THR A 19 4.94 -8.87 5.00
C THR A 19 4.20 -8.47 6.28
N GLY A 20 3.88 -9.43 7.15
CA GLY A 20 3.31 -9.14 8.48
C GLY A 20 4.21 -8.24 9.35
N ARG A 21 5.53 -8.30 9.19
CA ARG A 21 6.46 -7.40 9.91
C ARG A 21 6.35 -5.96 9.41
N ILE A 22 6.06 -5.77 8.12
CA ILE A 22 5.80 -4.44 7.55
C ILE A 22 4.51 -3.88 8.16
N MET A 23 3.45 -4.70 8.25
CA MET A 23 2.20 -4.28 8.89
C MET A 23 2.40 -3.92 10.37
N LEU A 24 3.22 -4.69 11.11
CA LEU A 24 3.59 -4.35 12.49
C LEU A 24 4.34 -3.01 12.59
N LEU A 25 5.27 -2.74 11.66
CA LEU A 25 5.98 -1.46 11.61
C LEU A 25 5.02 -0.29 11.34
N VAL A 26 4.15 -0.44 10.35
CA VAL A 26 3.15 0.60 10.00
C VAL A 26 2.20 0.84 11.18
N GLY A 27 1.70 -0.21 11.82
CA GLY A 27 0.88 -0.10 13.02
C GLY A 27 1.60 0.61 14.18
N ALA A 28 2.86 0.25 14.44
CA ALA A 28 3.65 0.90 15.49
C ALA A 28 3.87 2.40 15.23
N ILE A 29 4.02 2.81 13.96
CA ILE A 29 4.13 4.22 13.58
C ILE A 29 2.78 4.94 13.77
N ALA A 30 1.67 4.30 13.38
CA ALA A 30 0.32 4.84 13.56
C ALA A 30 0.02 5.08 15.05
N ASP A 31 0.30 4.08 15.90
CA ASP A 31 0.16 4.16 17.35
C ASP A 31 1.01 5.29 17.95
N ALA A 32 2.27 5.41 17.50
CA ALA A 32 3.17 6.47 17.98
C ALA A 32 2.72 7.88 17.60
N LEU A 33 2.00 8.03 16.48
CA LEU A 33 1.44 9.29 16.01
C LEU A 33 0.01 9.53 16.51
N GLY A 34 -0.65 8.53 17.09
CA GLY A 34 -2.03 8.60 17.55
C GLY A 34 -3.05 8.73 16.42
N VAL A 35 -2.76 8.15 15.25
CA VAL A 35 -3.61 8.19 14.04
C VAL A 35 -3.94 6.78 13.58
N ASP A 36 -4.87 6.63 12.64
CA ASP A 36 -5.09 5.33 12.01
C ASP A 36 -3.99 5.04 10.97
N THR A 37 -3.74 3.76 10.72
CA THR A 37 -2.86 3.27 9.64
C THR A 37 -3.23 3.85 8.28
N SER A 38 -4.52 4.08 8.04
CA SER A 38 -5.02 4.70 6.81
C SER A 38 -4.64 6.19 6.67
N ASP A 39 -4.25 6.88 7.74
CA ASP A 39 -3.80 8.28 7.70
C ASP A 39 -2.32 8.41 7.33
N LEU A 40 -1.54 7.33 7.45
CA LEU A 40 -0.10 7.37 7.24
C LEU A 40 0.26 7.55 5.75
N PRO A 41 1.37 8.24 5.45
CA PRO A 41 1.87 8.40 4.08
C PRO A 41 2.64 7.14 3.63
N VAL A 42 1.95 6.00 3.58
CA VAL A 42 2.51 4.68 3.27
C VAL A 42 1.73 4.05 2.12
N VAL A 43 2.45 3.42 1.20
CA VAL A 43 1.89 2.67 0.07
C VAL A 43 2.49 1.27 0.03
N ALA A 44 1.72 0.29 -0.44
CA ALA A 44 2.19 -1.04 -0.79
C ALA A 44 2.21 -1.18 -2.32
N THR A 45 3.16 -1.94 -2.87
CA THR A 45 3.27 -2.15 -4.32
C THR A 45 3.69 -3.58 -4.64
N ALA A 46 2.97 -4.20 -5.57
CA ALA A 46 3.31 -5.46 -6.21
C ALA A 46 3.43 -5.24 -7.72
N PRO A 47 4.58 -4.72 -8.21
CA PRO A 47 4.75 -4.32 -9.61
C PRO A 47 4.84 -5.50 -10.60
N GLU A 48 5.06 -6.72 -10.09
CA GLU A 48 5.06 -7.97 -10.85
C GLU A 48 4.20 -9.04 -10.14
N TYR A 49 2.94 -8.68 -9.92
CA TYR A 49 1.91 -9.49 -9.29
C TYR A 49 1.62 -10.78 -10.07
N MET A 50 1.79 -11.95 -9.46
CA MET A 50 1.65 -13.24 -10.18
C MET A 50 0.93 -14.33 -9.41
N GLU A 51 1.24 -14.51 -8.12
CA GLU A 51 0.79 -15.68 -7.35
C GLU A 51 -0.37 -15.37 -6.40
N GLN A 52 -1.11 -16.41 -5.99
CA GLN A 52 -2.23 -16.33 -5.04
C GLN A 52 -1.82 -15.70 -3.70
N LYS A 53 -0.56 -15.88 -3.28
CA LYS A 53 -0.02 -15.23 -2.08
C LYS A 53 -0.01 -13.70 -2.20
N ALA A 54 0.40 -13.17 -3.36
CA ALA A 54 0.36 -11.73 -3.61
C ALA A 54 -1.07 -11.18 -3.56
N THR A 55 -2.08 -11.98 -3.95
CA THR A 55 -3.49 -11.62 -3.78
C THR A 55 -3.85 -11.40 -2.31
N ILE A 56 -3.45 -12.34 -1.44
CA ILE A 56 -3.74 -12.26 -0.01
C ILE A 56 -3.01 -11.08 0.63
N ASP A 57 -1.75 -10.86 0.28
CA ASP A 57 -0.97 -9.71 0.78
C ASP A 57 -1.59 -8.37 0.35
N ALA A 58 -2.01 -8.25 -0.91
CA ALA A 58 -2.70 -7.07 -1.41
C ALA A 58 -4.04 -6.83 -0.69
N MET A 59 -4.87 -7.87 -0.53
CA MET A 59 -6.15 -7.75 0.17
C MET A 59 -5.98 -7.42 1.65
N ALA A 60 -4.95 -7.99 2.30
CA ALA A 60 -4.62 -7.67 3.68
C ALA A 60 -4.16 -6.21 3.82
N ALA A 61 -3.33 -5.70 2.91
CA ALA A 61 -2.92 -4.30 2.89
C ALA A 61 -4.10 -3.34 2.64
N LEU A 62 -5.02 -3.69 1.74
CA LEU A 62 -6.26 -2.93 1.51
C LEU A 62 -7.16 -2.90 2.75
N ALA A 63 -7.32 -4.04 3.42
CA ALA A 63 -8.07 -4.13 4.67
C ALA A 63 -7.39 -3.34 5.81
N PHE A 64 -6.06 -3.25 5.77
CA PHE A 64 -5.23 -2.45 6.67
C PHE A 64 -5.13 -0.97 6.28
N GLY A 65 -6.03 -0.50 5.41
CA GLY A 65 -6.16 0.92 5.08
C GLY A 65 -5.11 1.49 4.14
N LEU A 66 -4.30 0.65 3.49
CA LEU A 66 -3.21 1.12 2.63
C LEU A 66 -3.65 1.34 1.19
N TYR A 67 -2.98 2.29 0.54
CA TYR A 67 -2.94 2.35 -0.92
C TYR A 67 -2.09 1.21 -1.45
N VAL A 68 -2.63 0.41 -2.36
CA VAL A 68 -1.99 -0.78 -2.90
C VAL A 68 -1.93 -0.67 -4.42
N HIS A 69 -0.73 -0.56 -4.96
CA HIS A 69 -0.50 -0.66 -6.41
C HIS A 69 -0.23 -2.12 -6.81
N VAL A 70 -0.84 -2.57 -7.92
CA VAL A 70 -0.58 -3.88 -8.51
C VAL A 70 -0.44 -3.80 -10.04
N ASN A 71 0.48 -4.60 -10.58
CA ASN A 71 0.66 -4.80 -12.02
C ASN A 71 1.21 -6.22 -12.24
N PRO A 72 0.74 -7.02 -13.22
CA PRO A 72 -0.38 -6.83 -14.14
C PRO A 72 -1.76 -6.74 -13.48
N VAL A 73 -2.76 -6.40 -14.29
CA VAL A 73 -4.18 -6.40 -13.92
C VAL A 73 -4.55 -7.75 -13.30
N PRO A 74 -5.02 -7.80 -12.05
CA PRO A 74 -5.43 -9.05 -11.42
C PRO A 74 -6.64 -9.66 -12.12
N PHE A 75 -6.83 -10.98 -11.98
CA PHE A 75 -7.94 -11.74 -12.56
C PHE A 75 -9.31 -11.48 -11.87
N VAL A 76 -9.67 -10.21 -11.67
CA VAL A 76 -10.91 -9.77 -11.00
C VAL A 76 -11.80 -8.92 -11.92
N SER A 77 -11.36 -8.61 -13.15
CA SER A 77 -12.07 -7.72 -14.08
C SER A 77 -13.48 -8.20 -14.48
N GLY A 78 -13.76 -9.51 -14.36
CA GLY A 78 -15.08 -10.08 -14.59
C GLY A 78 -16.09 -9.87 -13.45
N ALA A 79 -15.67 -9.29 -12.32
CA ALA A 79 -16.50 -9.06 -11.13
C ALA A 79 -16.66 -7.55 -10.87
N PRO A 80 -17.61 -6.86 -11.54
CA PRO A 80 -17.70 -5.40 -11.51
C PRO A 80 -17.93 -4.83 -10.11
N ASN A 81 -18.72 -5.50 -9.27
CA ASN A 81 -18.92 -5.09 -7.87
C ASN A 81 -17.63 -5.21 -7.05
N LEU A 82 -16.80 -6.23 -7.31
CA LEU A 82 -15.53 -6.40 -6.62
C LEU A 82 -14.53 -5.33 -7.09
N VAL A 83 -14.44 -5.09 -8.41
CA VAL A 83 -13.60 -4.03 -8.96
C VAL A 83 -13.95 -2.69 -8.32
N LYS A 84 -15.23 -2.30 -8.37
CA LYS A 84 -15.73 -1.07 -7.74
C LYS A 84 -15.41 -1.01 -6.24
N LEU A 85 -15.63 -2.11 -5.53
CA LEU A 85 -15.30 -2.19 -4.11
C LEU A 85 -13.84 -1.83 -3.87
N VAL A 86 -12.91 -2.50 -4.53
CA VAL A 86 -11.48 -2.35 -4.24
C VAL A 86 -10.85 -1.07 -4.80
N THR A 87 -11.38 -0.52 -5.90
CA THR A 87 -10.81 0.69 -6.54
C THR A 87 -11.48 1.99 -6.12
N GLU A 88 -12.75 1.96 -5.67
CA GLU A 88 -13.56 3.17 -5.43
C GLU A 88 -14.20 3.22 -4.04
N ASP A 89 -14.78 2.12 -3.55
CA ASP A 89 -15.58 2.16 -2.31
C ASP A 89 -14.75 1.95 -1.03
N LEU A 90 -13.69 1.13 -1.09
CA LEU A 90 -12.82 0.83 0.06
C LEU A 90 -12.22 2.05 0.78
N PRO A 91 -11.87 3.17 0.10
CA PRO A 91 -11.43 4.38 0.79
C PRO A 91 -12.43 4.89 1.86
N GLY A 92 -13.74 4.66 1.66
CA GLY A 92 -14.78 5.01 2.64
C GLY A 92 -15.07 3.93 3.69
N VAL A 93 -14.43 2.76 3.59
CA VAL A 93 -14.66 1.62 4.49
C VAL A 93 -13.44 1.37 5.38
N THR A 94 -12.26 1.21 4.77
CA THR A 94 -11.00 0.95 5.48
C THR A 94 -9.95 2.04 5.26
N GLY A 95 -10.16 2.93 4.29
CA GLY A 95 -9.16 3.88 3.82
C GLY A 95 -8.23 3.32 2.73
N GLY A 96 -8.28 2.01 2.50
CA GLY A 96 -7.47 1.34 1.47
C GLY A 96 -7.96 1.62 0.06
N LYS A 97 -7.06 1.53 -0.92
CA LYS A 97 -7.39 1.72 -2.34
C LYS A 97 -6.51 0.87 -3.23
N LEU A 98 -7.12 0.11 -4.14
CA LEU A 98 -6.38 -0.60 -5.18
C LEU A 98 -6.13 0.33 -6.37
N ASP A 99 -4.87 0.42 -6.79
CA ASP A 99 -4.43 1.08 -8.02
C ASP A 99 -3.89 0.04 -8.98
N VAL A 100 -4.42 0.04 -10.20
CA VAL A 100 -4.05 -0.90 -11.26
C VAL A 100 -3.46 -0.08 -12.41
N GLU A 101 -2.20 0.30 -12.26
CA GLU A 101 -1.44 1.07 -13.23
C GLU A 101 -0.35 0.17 -13.85
N THR A 102 -0.25 0.18 -15.18
CA THR A 102 0.67 -0.70 -15.91
C THR A 102 1.96 0.00 -16.34
N ASP A 103 1.96 1.33 -16.39
CA ASP A 103 3.17 2.12 -16.60
C ASP A 103 3.88 2.40 -15.27
N ALA A 104 5.12 1.94 -15.14
CA ALA A 104 5.88 2.07 -13.90
C ALA A 104 6.12 3.53 -13.47
N LYS A 105 6.25 4.47 -14.42
CA LYS A 105 6.47 5.88 -14.08
C LYS A 105 5.19 6.51 -13.56
N GLN A 106 4.06 6.19 -14.19
CA GLN A 106 2.75 6.65 -13.76
C GLN A 106 2.38 6.05 -12.39
N ALA A 107 2.68 4.76 -12.16
CA ALA A 107 2.47 4.12 -10.85
C ALA A 107 3.25 4.85 -9.74
N VAL A 108 4.53 5.18 -10.00
CA VAL A 108 5.34 5.97 -9.06
C VAL A 108 4.75 7.36 -8.85
N ALA A 109 4.31 8.04 -9.91
CA ALA A 109 3.67 9.35 -9.79
C ALA A 109 2.40 9.28 -8.93
N ASN A 110 1.56 8.26 -9.12
CA ASN A 110 0.36 8.05 -8.31
C ASN A 110 0.70 7.78 -6.83
N MET A 111 1.69 6.92 -6.58
CA MET A 111 2.16 6.61 -5.23
C MET A 111 2.69 7.85 -4.50
N ILE A 112 3.50 8.67 -5.17
CA ILE A 112 4.01 9.93 -4.61
C ILE A 112 2.85 10.90 -4.32
N ALA A 113 1.93 11.08 -5.26
CA ALA A 113 0.77 11.94 -5.06
C ALA A 113 -0.10 11.49 -3.86
N HIS A 114 -0.26 10.19 -3.66
CA HIS A 114 -0.95 9.65 -2.49
C HIS A 114 -0.21 9.96 -1.18
N ILE A 115 1.10 9.71 -1.14
CA ILE A 115 1.97 10.01 0.00
C ILE A 115 1.89 11.51 0.35
N ASP A 116 2.03 12.39 -0.63
CA ASP A 116 1.98 13.84 -0.42
C ASP A 116 0.62 14.32 0.10
N ALA A 117 -0.48 13.74 -0.40
CA ALA A 117 -1.82 14.04 0.10
C ALA A 117 -2.00 13.64 1.58
N LYS A 118 -1.49 12.46 1.97
CA LYS A 118 -1.53 11.99 3.36
C LYS A 118 -0.66 12.86 4.28
N ARG A 119 0.54 13.23 3.81
CA ARG A 119 1.42 14.17 4.52
C ARG A 119 0.73 15.51 4.78
N ALA A 120 0.13 16.10 3.75
CA ALA A 120 -0.61 17.35 3.87
C ALA A 120 -1.79 17.25 4.86
N ALA A 121 -2.53 16.13 4.84
CA ALA A 121 -3.63 15.88 5.78
C ALA A 121 -3.16 15.75 7.25
N LEU A 122 -1.96 15.18 7.46
CA LEU A 122 -1.31 15.09 8.77
C LEU A 122 -0.62 16.40 9.20
N GLY A 123 -0.50 17.38 8.31
CA GLY A 123 0.20 18.64 8.57
C GLY A 123 1.73 18.52 8.59
N ILE A 124 2.30 17.58 7.83
CA ILE A 124 3.75 17.34 7.71
C ILE A 124 4.28 17.45 6.28
#